data_AF-A0A0Q9MQQ5-F1
#
_entry.id   AF-A0A0Q9MQQ5-F1
#
_cell.length_a   1.000
_cell.length_b   1.000
_cell.length_c   1.000
_cell.angle_alpha   90.00
_cell.angle_beta   90.00
_cell.angle_gamma   90.00
#
_symmetry.space_group_name_H-M   'P 1'
#
loop_
_entity.id
_entity.type
_entity.pdbx_description
1 polymer ?
#
loop_
_entity_poly.entity_id
_entity_poly.type
_entity_poly.pdbx_seq_one_letter_code
_entity_poly.pdbx_strand_id
1 'polypeptide(L)' 'MLKEAKAHITRVRALDQLHRGDEIEARLSVGPSYDDVIIRRGSVQETAPGIGVVWIMDHHTGMRKAINTDECSVWRVA' A
#
# COMPACT_ATOMS: atom_id res chain seq x y z
N MET A 1 12.29 8.20 25.32
CA MET A 1 12.75 7.88 23.96
C MET A 1 12.03 6.61 23.51
N LEU A 2 10.93 6.72 22.76
CA LEU A 2 10.41 5.57 22.02
C LEU A 2 11.46 5.25 20.95
N LYS A 3 12.03 4.05 20.98
CA LYS A 3 12.80 3.55 19.84
C LYS A 3 11.85 3.56 18.65
N GLU A 4 12.18 4.31 17.60
CA GLU A 4 11.54 4.12 16.30
C GLU A 4 11.73 2.64 15.95
N ALA A 5 10.67 1.85 16.08
CA ALA A 5 10.66 0.52 15.49
C ALA A 5 10.91 0.76 14.00
N LYS A 6 12.00 0.20 13.46
CA LYS A 6 12.24 0.20 12.02
C LYS A 6 11.02 -0.44 11.39
N ALA A 7 10.18 0.37 10.73
CA ALA A 7 9.01 -0.10 10.01
C ALA A 7 9.46 -1.22 9.06
N HIS A 8 8.90 -2.42 9.23
CA HIS A 8 9.26 -3.57 8.42
C HIS A 8 8.55 -3.48 7.06
N ILE A 9 9.19 -2.76 6.14
CA ILE A 9 8.67 -2.58 4.79
C ILE A 9 8.68 -3.93 4.06
N THR A 10 7.49 -4.47 3.82
CA THR A 10 7.31 -5.81 3.24
C THR A 10 6.42 -5.73 2.01
N ARG A 11 6.90 -6.24 0.87
CA ARG A 11 6.09 -6.29 -0.36
C ARG A 11 4.96 -7.29 -0.18
N VAL A 12 3.74 -6.84 -0.46
CA VAL A 12 2.54 -7.66 -0.44
C VAL A 12 2.35 -8.28 -1.82
N ARG A 13 2.31 -9.61 -1.87
CA ARG A 13 2.18 -10.36 -3.13
C ARG A 13 0.76 -10.83 -3.41
N ALA A 14 -0.07 -10.89 -2.37
CA ALA A 14 -1.45 -11.33 -2.46
C ALA A 14 -2.31 -10.49 -1.50
N LEU A 15 -3.46 -10.01 -1.98
CA LEU A 15 -4.31 -9.06 -1.26
C LEU A 15 -5.03 -9.67 -0.05
N ASP A 16 -5.14 -11.00 0.01
CA ASP A 16 -5.62 -11.77 1.16
C ASP A 16 -4.69 -11.65 2.38
N GLN A 17 -3.44 -11.24 2.17
CA GLN A 17 -2.51 -10.96 3.27
C GLN A 17 -2.83 -9.66 3.98
N LEU A 18 -3.59 -8.75 3.36
CA LEU A 18 -3.96 -7.45 3.91
C LEU A 18 -5.20 -7.55 4.80
N HIS A 19 -5.14 -6.85 5.93
CA HIS A 19 -6.24 -6.70 6.86
C HIS A 19 -6.65 -5.24 6.96
N ARG A 20 -7.92 -4.99 7.31
CA ARG A 20 -8.41 -3.65 7.60
C ARG A 20 -7.55 -3.01 8.70
N GLY A 21 -7.11 -1.78 8.46
CA GLY A 21 -6.21 -1.04 9.35
C GLY A 21 -4.72 -1.19 9.02
N ASP A 22 -4.33 -2.13 8.15
CA ASP A 22 -2.93 -2.23 7.71
C ASP A 22 -2.48 -0.94 7.02
N GLU A 23 -1.30 -0.46 7.41
CA GLU A 23 -0.65 0.66 6.75
C GLU A 23 0.09 0.19 5.49
N ILE A 24 -0.28 0.75 4.34
CA ILE A 24 0.30 0.38 3.05
C ILE A 24 0.73 1.58 2.22
N GLU A 25 1.67 1.31 1.32
CA GLU A 25 2.08 2.19 0.23
C GLU A 25 1.83 1.50 -1.11
N ALA A 26 1.23 2.23 -2.04
CA ALA A 26 1.18 1.88 -3.44
C ALA A 26 2.35 2.56 -4.16
N ARG A 27 3.21 1.78 -4.80
CA ARG A 27 4.42 2.26 -5.46
C ARG A 27 4.40 1.93 -6.94
N LEU A 28 4.55 2.97 -7.77
CA LEU A 28 4.64 2.86 -9.21
C LEU A 28 6.10 2.70 -9.63
N SER A 29 6.39 1.69 -10.44
CA SER A 29 7.73 1.49 -10.97
C SER A 29 7.98 2.41 -12.15
N VAL A 30 8.97 3.28 -12.03
CA VAL A 30 9.33 4.29 -13.03
C VAL A 30 10.54 3.83 -13.85
N GLY A 31 10.38 2.71 -14.55
CA GLY A 31 11.39 2.18 -15.47
C GLY A 31 12.56 1.44 -14.80
N PRO A 32 13.52 0.93 -15.59
CA PRO A 32 14.49 -0.07 -15.15
C PRO A 32 15.60 0.44 -14.21
N SER A 33 15.65 1.75 -13.93
CA SER A 33 16.79 2.38 -13.26
C SER A 33 16.42 3.36 -12.13
N TYR A 34 15.14 3.49 -11.80
CA TYR A 34 14.67 4.43 -10.77
C TYR A 34 14.03 3.71 -9.58
N ASP A 35 14.13 4.33 -8.41
CA ASP A 35 13.40 3.92 -7.22
C ASP A 35 11.89 4.05 -7.46
N ASP A 36 11.10 3.08 -6.99
CA ASP A 36 9.65 3.14 -7.12
C ASP A 36 9.08 4.39 -6.43
N VAL A 37 8.14 5.08 -7.08
CA VAL A 37 7.52 6.29 -6.54
C VAL A 37 6.25 5.91 -5.77
N ILE A 38 6.15 6.38 -4.52
CA ILE A 38 4.92 6.22 -3.73
C ILE A 38 3.84 7.12 -4.33
N ILE A 39 2.83 6.51 -4.95
CA ILE A 39 1.70 7.23 -5.55
C ILE A 39 0.52 7.38 -4.59
N ARG A 40 0.40 6.49 -3.58
CA ARG A 40 -0.61 6.56 -2.52
C ARG A 40 -0.10 5.93 -1.23
N ARG A 41 -0.59 6.44 -0.09
CA ARG A 41 -0.32 5.88 1.24
C ARG A 41 -1.56 5.99 2.11
N GLY A 42 -1.85 4.94 2.85
CA GLY A 42 -2.89 4.98 3.86
C GLY A 42 -3.26 3.63 4.45
N SER A 43 -4.30 3.64 5.28
CA SER A 43 -4.79 2.45 5.97
C SER A 43 -5.83 1.69 5.16
N VAL A 44 -5.68 0.37 5.08
CA VAL A 44 -6.61 -0.52 4.37
C VAL A 44 -8.01 -0.43 4.99
N GLN A 45 -9.01 -0.27 4.13
CA GLN A 45 -10.43 -0.28 4.51
C GLN A 45 -11.10 -1.59 4.06
N GLU A 46 -10.81 -2.05 2.84
CA GLU A 46 -11.43 -3.22 2.22
C GLU A 46 -10.51 -3.78 1.12
N THR A 47 -10.56 -5.08 0.88
CA THR A 47 -9.83 -5.75 -0.20
C THR A 47 -10.80 -6.52 -1.09
N ALA A 48 -10.54 -6.55 -2.38
CA ALA A 48 -11.20 -7.42 -3.35
C ALA A 48 -10.13 -8.19 -4.14
N PRO A 49 -9.59 -9.29 -3.57
CA PRO A 49 -8.52 -10.07 -4.20
C PRO A 49 -8.88 -10.60 -5.60
N GLY A 50 -10.14 -10.98 -5.83
CA GLY A 50 -10.60 -11.52 -7.11
C GLY A 50 -10.52 -10.54 -8.29
N ILE A 51 -10.32 -9.25 -8.03
CA ILE A 51 -10.19 -8.21 -9.07
C ILE A 51 -8.98 -7.29 -8.84
N GLY A 52 -8.05 -7.65 -7.95
CA GLY A 52 -6.82 -6.87 -7.75
C GLY A 52 -7.04 -5.46 -7.17
N VAL A 53 -8.08 -5.24 -6.37
CA VAL A 53 -8.38 -3.91 -5.80
C VAL A 53 -8.26 -3.90 -4.28
N VAL A 54 -7.63 -2.86 -3.74
CA VAL A 54 -7.68 -2.50 -2.32
C VAL A 54 -8.18 -1.08 -2.15
N TRP A 55 -9.10 -0.87 -1.22
CA TRP A 55 -9.54 0.46 -0.81
C TRP A 55 -8.78 0.87 0.45
N ILE A 56 -8.26 2.10 0.44
CA ILE A 56 -7.60 2.71 1.58
C ILE A 56 -8.34 3.97 2.03
N MET A 57 -8.13 4.35 3.28
CA MET A 57 -8.28 5.72 3.71
C MET A 57 -6.97 6.43 3.41
N ASP A 58 -6.96 7.27 2.37
CA ASP A 58 -5.75 7.94 1.90
C ASP A 58 -5.31 9.03 2.87
N HIS A 59 -4.04 9.01 3.28
CA HIS A 59 -3.52 9.94 4.29
C HIS A 59 -3.34 11.36 3.76
N HIS A 60 -3.15 11.54 2.46
CA HIS A 60 -2.97 12.86 1.87
C HIS A 60 -4.30 13.60 1.72
N THR A 61 -5.32 12.89 1.26
CA THR A 61 -6.63 13.46 0.93
C THR A 61 -7.67 13.28 2.03
N GLY A 62 -7.44 12.38 3.00
CA GLY A 62 -8.43 12.02 4.01
C GLY A 62 -9.67 11.33 3.44
N MET A 63 -9.58 10.82 2.20
CA MET A 63 -10.70 10.23 1.47
C MET A 63 -10.46 8.76 1.17
N ARG A 64 -11.55 8.01 0.99
CA ARG A 64 -11.47 6.64 0.50
C ARG A 64 -10.99 6.63 -0.96
N LYS A 65 -9.93 5.87 -1.25
CA LYS A 65 -9.37 5.69 -2.60
C LYS A 65 -9.24 4.21 -2.93
N ALA A 66 -9.48 3.85 -4.19
CA ALA A 66 -9.17 2.53 -4.72
C ALA A 66 -7.74 2.52 -5.30
N ILE A 67 -7.03 1.43 -5.05
CA ILE A 67 -5.73 1.10 -5.64
C ILE A 67 -5.90 -0.18 -6.45
N ASN A 68 -5.53 -0.11 -7.73
CA ASN A 68 -5.41 -1.27 -8.61
C ASN A 68 -4.00 -1.84 -8.51
N THR A 69 -3.88 -3.11 -8.08
CA THR A 69 -2.59 -3.79 -7.92
C THR A 69 -1.94 -4.21 -9.23
N ASP A 70 -2.66 -4.15 -10.35
CA ASP A 70 -2.09 -4.44 -11.67
C ASP A 70 -1.25 -3.26 -12.17
N GLU A 71 -1.49 -2.06 -11.64
CA GLU A 71 -0.80 -0.82 -12.04
C GLU A 71 0.36 -0.45 -11.11
N CYS A 72 0.44 -1.06 -9.92
CA CYS A 72 1.44 -0.70 -8.93
C CYS A 72 1.76 -1.84 -7.97
N SER A 73 2.91 -1.75 -7.31
CA SER A 73 3.25 -2.67 -6.22
C SER A 73 2.69 -2.17 -4.89
N VAL A 74 2.22 -3.08 -4.04
CA VAL A 74 1.74 -2.77 -2.70
C VAL A 74 2.75 -3.22 -1.66
N TRP A 75 3.03 -2.37 -0.69
CA TRP A 75 3.98 -2.61 0.40
C TRP A 75 3.34 -2.29 1.73
N ARG A 76 3.42 -3.21 2.70
CA ARG A 76 3.09 -2.92 4.09
C ARG A 76 4.23 -2.17 4.73
N VAL A 77 3.93 -1.15 5.53
CA VAL A 77 4.92 -0.24 6.15
C VAL A 77 4.89 -0.27 7.68
N ALA A 78 4.56 -1.43 8.26
CA ALA A 78 4.57 -1.68 9.70
C ALA A 78 5.66 -2.71 10.05
#